data_AF-A0A9W6CQ45-F1
#
_entry.id   AF-A0A9W6CQ45-F1
#
_cell.length_a   1.000
_cell.length_b   1.000
_cell.length_c   1.000
_cell.angle_alpha   90.00
_cell.angle_beta   90.00
_cell.angle_gamma   90.00
#
_symmetry.space_group_name_H-M   'P 1'
#
loop_
_entity.id
_entity.type
_entity.pdbx_description
1 polymer ?
#
loop_
_entity_poly.entity_id
_entity_poly.type
_entity_poly.pdbx_seq_one_letter_code
_entity_poly.pdbx_strand_id
1 'polypeptide(L)'
;MAAIERNRDEHAEVEQVVDRLSERFTELPRGVVSDVVHHVHDGMEGNPIREYVPVLVEHGAKEQLRQIRRGSTAPVPVQPGAGAPPARQVAAP
;
A
#
# COMPACT_ATOMS: atom_id res chain seq x y z
N MET A 1 17.20 -6.28 -16.74
CA MET A 1 17.41 -6.86 -15.39
C MET A 1 17.12 -5.85 -14.27
N ALA A 2 17.60 -4.59 -14.31
CA ALA A 2 17.44 -3.60 -13.23
C ALA A 2 16.01 -3.08 -12.92
N ALA A 3 15.01 -3.33 -13.76
CA ALA A 3 13.63 -2.83 -13.55
C ALA A 3 12.81 -3.70 -12.57
N ILE A 4 13.21 -4.97 -12.38
CA ILE A 4 12.48 -5.92 -11.52
C ILE A 4 12.91 -5.76 -10.05
N GLU A 5 14.18 -5.42 -9.78
CA GLU A 5 14.67 -5.18 -8.41
C GLU A 5 14.03 -3.95 -7.77
N ARG A 6 13.96 -2.81 -8.48
CA ARG A 6 13.36 -1.58 -7.93
C ARG A 6 11.89 -1.75 -7.51
N ASN A 7 11.14 -2.63 -8.19
CA ASN A 7 9.74 -2.92 -7.86
C ASN A 7 9.63 -3.80 -6.59
N ARG A 8 10.57 -4.72 -6.37
CA ARG A 8 10.63 -5.52 -5.15
C ARG A 8 11.03 -4.67 -3.94
N ASP A 9 11.94 -3.71 -4.12
CA ASP A 9 12.33 -2.77 -3.07
C ASP A 9 11.14 -1.87 -2.68
N GLU A 10 10.38 -1.35 -3.66
CA GLU A 10 9.20 -0.53 -3.43
C GLU A 10 8.13 -1.25 -2.60
N HIS A 11 7.80 -2.51 -2.92
CA HIS A 11 6.84 -3.27 -2.14
C HIS A 11 7.33 -3.52 -0.70
N ALA A 12 8.63 -3.73 -0.50
CA ALA A 12 9.21 -3.86 0.83
C ALA A 12 9.20 -2.54 1.62
N GLU A 13 9.37 -1.40 0.95
CA GLU A 13 9.26 -0.08 1.56
C GLU A 13 7.81 0.27 1.95
N VAL A 14 6.83 -0.10 1.13
CA VAL A 14 5.41 0.07 1.43
C VAL A 14 4.98 -0.78 2.63
N GLU A 15 5.43 -2.04 2.72
CA GLU A 15 5.16 -2.87 3.92
C GLU A 15 5.76 -2.27 5.20
N GLN A 16 6.96 -1.68 5.13
CA GLN A 16 7.53 -0.96 6.27
C GLN A 16 6.70 0.27 6.66
N VAL A 17 6.04 0.94 5.69
CA VAL A 17 5.09 2.01 5.99
C VAL A 17 3.87 1.45 6.72
N VAL A 18 3.32 0.29 6.29
CA VAL A 18 2.20 -0.38 6.98
C VAL A 18 2.54 -0.67 8.44
N ASP A 19 3.72 -1.23 8.70
CA ASP A 19 4.14 -1.58 10.06
C ASP A 19 4.30 -0.32 10.93
N ARG A 20 5.00 0.72 10.43
CA ARG A 20 5.14 2.00 11.16
C ARG A 20 3.81 2.66 11.47
N LEU A 21 2.85 2.62 10.52
CA LEU A 21 1.53 3.20 10.74
C LEU A 21 0.69 2.34 11.69
N SER A 22 0.84 1.03 11.66
CA SER A 22 0.14 0.13 12.59
C SER A 22 0.60 0.33 14.03
N GLU A 23 1.91 0.55 14.25
CA GLU A 23 2.45 0.91 15.56
C GLU A 23 1.98 2.30 16.02
N ARG A 24 1.74 3.23 15.09
CA ARG A 24 1.30 4.60 15.40
C ARG A 24 -0.19 4.71 15.66
N PHE A 25 -0.99 3.90 14.97
CA PHE A 25 -2.44 3.87 15.05
C PHE A 25 -2.92 2.54 15.64
N THR A 26 -2.43 2.21 16.85
CA THR A 26 -2.79 0.95 17.57
C THR A 26 -4.28 0.81 17.88
N GLU A 27 -5.02 1.91 17.83
CA GLU A 27 -6.48 1.95 17.95
C GLU A 27 -7.20 1.37 16.71
N LEU A 28 -6.51 1.26 15.57
CA LEU A 28 -7.03 0.74 14.31
C LEU A 28 -6.45 -0.64 14.02
N PRO A 29 -7.24 -1.61 13.49
CA PRO A 29 -6.71 -2.90 13.08
C PRO A 29 -5.65 -2.75 11.98
N ARG A 30 -4.58 -3.57 12.02
CA ARG A 30 -3.54 -3.61 10.95
C ARG A 30 -4.14 -3.78 9.55
N GLY A 31 -5.25 -4.54 9.42
CA GLY A 31 -5.96 -4.68 8.14
C GLY A 31 -6.43 -3.34 7.58
N VAL A 32 -7.05 -2.49 8.41
CA VAL A 32 -7.50 -1.15 7.99
C VAL A 32 -6.31 -0.26 7.61
N VAL A 33 -5.20 -0.35 8.35
CA VAL A 33 -3.98 0.39 8.03
C VAL A 33 -3.38 -0.07 6.71
N SER A 34 -3.27 -1.37 6.49
CA SER A 34 -2.78 -1.97 5.25
C SER A 34 -3.63 -1.58 4.06
N ASP A 35 -4.95 -1.69 4.16
CA ASP A 35 -5.90 -1.33 3.10
C ASP A 35 -5.74 0.14 2.68
N VAL A 36 -5.66 1.05 3.65
CA VAL A 36 -5.47 2.48 3.38
C VAL A 36 -4.12 2.75 2.71
N VAL A 37 -3.05 2.09 3.16
CA VAL A 37 -1.71 2.25 2.58
C VAL A 37 -1.66 1.77 1.13
N HIS A 38 -2.21 0.58 0.84
CA HIS A 38 -2.28 0.05 -0.52
C HIS A 38 -3.17 0.92 -1.41
N HIS A 39 -4.31 1.38 -0.92
CA HIS A 39 -5.18 2.28 -1.69
C HIS A 39 -4.48 3.59 -2.10
N VAL A 40 -3.69 4.18 -1.20
CA VAL A 40 -2.91 5.39 -1.50
C VAL A 40 -1.76 5.08 -2.46
N HIS A 41 -1.13 3.91 -2.33
CA HIS A 41 -0.05 3.45 -3.21
C HIS A 41 -0.52 3.18 -4.65
N ASP A 42 -1.66 2.50 -4.82
CA ASP A 42 -2.28 2.25 -6.12
C ASP A 42 -2.60 3.57 -6.86
N GLY A 43 -3.00 4.61 -6.12
CA GLY A 43 -3.23 5.95 -6.67
C GLY A 43 -1.98 6.66 -7.20
N MET A 44 -0.79 6.12 -6.93
CA MET A 44 0.50 6.64 -7.42
C MET A 44 1.04 5.86 -8.63
N GLU A 45 0.31 4.86 -9.12
CA GLU A 45 0.69 4.10 -10.30
C GLU A 45 0.82 5.05 -11.52
N GLY A 46 1.96 4.97 -12.22
CA GLY A 46 2.24 5.79 -13.41
C GLY A 46 3.19 6.97 -13.21
N ASN A 47 3.65 7.27 -12.00
CA ASN A 47 4.61 8.35 -11.75
C ASN A 47 6.08 7.88 -11.91
N PRO A 48 6.93 8.55 -12.72
CA PRO A 48 8.30 8.10 -12.97
C PRO A 48 9.28 8.24 -11.79
N ILE A 49 8.95 9.07 -10.78
CA ILE A 49 9.83 9.33 -9.63
C ILE A 49 9.32 8.54 -8.42
N ARG A 50 9.81 7.31 -8.29
CA ARG A 50 9.38 6.34 -7.25
C ARG A 50 10.07 6.51 -5.89
N GLU A 51 11.11 7.33 -5.80
CA GLU A 51 11.83 7.60 -4.53
C GLU A 51 11.00 8.38 -3.50
N TYR A 52 9.97 9.11 -3.95
CA TYR A 52 9.07 9.87 -3.07
C TYR A 52 7.77 9.12 -2.75
N VAL A 53 7.49 8.02 -3.45
CA VAL A 53 6.25 7.24 -3.28
C VAL A 53 6.08 6.80 -1.83
N PRO A 54 7.08 6.23 -1.13
CA PRO A 54 6.91 5.82 0.28
C PRO A 54 6.51 6.98 1.20
N VAL A 55 7.12 8.16 1.02
CA VAL A 55 6.86 9.35 1.84
C VAL A 55 5.46 9.90 1.59
N LEU A 56 5.05 9.96 0.31
CA LEU A 56 3.73 10.43 -0.08
C LEU A 56 2.64 9.45 0.38
N VAL A 57 2.88 8.14 0.26
CA VAL A 57 1.98 7.09 0.73
C VAL A 57 1.79 7.19 2.24
N GLU A 58 2.89 7.34 2.99
CA GLU A 58 2.83 7.51 4.44
C GLU A 58 2.04 8.77 4.83
N HIS A 59 2.21 9.87 4.09
CA HIS A 59 1.47 11.12 4.35
C HIS A 59 -0.03 10.97 4.09
N GLY A 60 -0.40 10.48 2.91
CA GLY A 60 -1.80 10.28 2.53
C GLY A 60 -2.51 9.28 3.45
N ALA A 61 -1.85 8.17 3.77
CA ALA A 61 -2.38 7.17 4.69
C ALA A 61 -2.60 7.76 6.10
N LYS A 62 -1.66 8.57 6.62
CA LYS A 62 -1.84 9.25 7.92
C LYS A 62 -3.06 10.18 7.93
N GLU A 63 -3.34 10.87 6.84
CA GLU A 63 -4.49 11.76 6.77
C GLU A 63 -5.80 10.98 6.80
N GLN A 64 -5.92 9.94 5.97
CA GLN A 64 -7.09 9.07 5.92
C GLN A 64 -7.32 8.34 7.25
N LEU A 65 -6.29 7.77 7.87
CA LEU A 65 -6.40 7.08 9.17
C LEU A 65 -6.87 8.04 10.28
N ARG A 66 -6.46 9.32 10.24
CA ARG A 66 -6.98 10.33 11.18
C ARG A 66 -8.46 10.62 10.97
N GLN A 67 -8.94 10.62 9.73
CA GLN A 67 -10.36 10.81 9.42
C GLN A 67 -11.19 9.61 9.88
N ILE A 68 -10.71 8.39 9.63
CA ILE A 68 -11.33 7.13 10.10
C ILE A 68 -11.44 7.14 11.63
N ARG A 69 -10.36 7.48 12.35
CA ARG A 69 -10.35 7.59 13.81
C ARG A 69 -11.33 8.64 14.35
N ARG A 70 -11.59 9.71 13.60
CA ARG A 70 -12.54 10.78 13.98
C ARG A 70 -14.01 10.39 13.76
N GLY A 71 -14.29 9.22 13.17
CA GLY A 71 -15.64 8.71 13.00
C GLY A 71 -16.41 9.25 11.79
N SER A 72 -15.74 9.89 10.82
CA SER A 72 -16.37 10.17 9.52
C SER A 72 -16.33 8.91 8.66
N THR A 73 -17.39 8.12 8.77
CA THR A 73 -17.55 6.87 8.04
C THR A 73 -18.15 7.11 6.66
N ALA A 74 -17.45 6.65 5.62
CA ALA A 74 -18.05 5.63 4.78
C ALA A 74 -16.97 4.54 4.62
N PRO A 75 -17.21 3.30 5.06
CA PRO A 75 -16.32 2.21 4.76
C PRO A 75 -16.53 1.94 3.27
N VAL A 76 -15.51 2.20 2.45
CA VAL A 76 -15.53 1.71 1.07
C VAL A 76 -15.62 0.18 1.20
N PRO A 77 -16.67 -0.48 0.67
CA PRO A 77 -16.74 -1.93 0.71
C PRO A 77 -15.54 -2.46 -0.09
N VAL A 78 -14.62 -3.05 0.65
CA VAL A 78 -13.51 -3.85 0.13
C VAL A 78 -14.10 -4.90 -0.81
N GLN A 79 -13.75 -4.85 -2.09
CA GLN A 79 -13.96 -6.01 -2.95
C GLN A 79 -12.80 -6.97 -2.67
N PRO A 80 -13.04 -8.16 -2.08
CA PRO A 80 -12.01 -9.19 -2.01
C PRO A 80 -11.78 -9.72 -3.42
N GLY A 81 -10.82 -9.16 -4.15
CA GLY A 81 -10.63 -9.53 -5.56
C GLY A 81 -9.60 -8.74 -6.36
N ALA A 82 -8.37 -8.60 -5.86
CA ALA A 82 -7.22 -8.29 -6.72
C ALA A 82 -5.90 -8.85 -6.15
N GLY A 83 -5.96 -10.03 -5.53
CA GLY A 83 -4.81 -10.76 -5.00
C GLY A 83 -4.66 -12.13 -5.64
N ALA A 84 -4.49 -12.19 -6.96
CA ALA A 84 -3.88 -13.33 -7.66
C ALA A 84 -3.31 -12.82 -8.99
N PRO A 85 -1.98 -12.86 -9.17
CA PRO A 85 -1.43 -14.11 -9.71
C PRO A 85 -0.12 -14.53 -9.03
N PRO A 86 0.15 -15.83 -8.94
CA PRO A 86 1.39 -16.26 -9.58
C PRO A 86 1.26 -17.58 -10.35
N ALA A 87 2.14 -17.69 -11.34
CA ALA A 87 2.56 -18.88 -12.08
C ALA A 87 1.86 -19.18 -13.42
N ARG A 88 2.49 -18.68 -14.50
CA ARG A 88 2.84 -19.56 -15.60
C ARG A 88 4.21 -19.17 -16.18
N GLN A 89 5.26 -19.72 -15.56
CA GLN A 89 6.52 -19.93 -16.27
C GLN A 89 6.23 -21.00 -17.32
N VAL A 90 6.31 -20.64 -18.59
CA VAL A 90 6.40 -21.59 -19.70
C VAL A 90 7.70 -21.32 -20.43
N ALA A 91 8.40 -22.42 -20.67
CA ALA A 91 9.80 -22.55 -21.01
C ALA A 91 10.24 -21.79 -22.26
N ALA A 92 11.50 -21.37 -22.25
CA ALA A 92 12.26 -20.99 -23.43
C ALA A 92 12.45 -22.21 -24.36
N PRO A 93 12.54 -22.00 -25.69
CA PRO A 93 12.89 -23.06 -26.64
C PRO A 93 14.37 -23.47 -26.54
#